data_AF-A0A2Z3LGI0-F1
#
_entry.id   AF-A0A2Z3LGI0-F1
#
_cell.length_a   1.000
_cell.length_b   1.000
_cell.length_c   1.000
_cell.angle_alpha   90.00
_cell.angle_beta   90.00
_cell.angle_gamma   90.00
#
_symmetry.space_group_name_H-M   'P 1'
#
loop_
_entity.id
_entity.type
_entity.pdbx_description
1 polymer ?
#
loop_
_entity_poly.entity_id
_entity_poly.type
_entity_poly.pdbx_seq_one_letter_code
_entity_poly.pdbx_strand_id
1 'polypeptide(L)'
;MYLSATLIVFLILMPCYPLKSKVYLMHNAHDRGYVDWPSWAIYLYRHPGYKPYQPFTDIKKYGCNWGNWVTFPQKIEAIQARVGYMHNPSALFRSKDFLVIYKHPAYYKQAFLDYLVDKRYTLEQKKIAIYATVRLGSFLCWETYYQLYKKKEIGLSLLELLLAINLSYRFVNPPEKLMKEECVCLERIQNNIPKGSSLYNAIKSILDHQFPKSWYRHRMFCDNQDASHGYYVAPFPFYDMLTDAVRDKKYWQNWHITADSPVGLETYPYFLVVIEHPQYYYPAHFGPFSSAQDGIAILRDKGYTDEEKSMAIFGMSQLGVSSSYESSFYYAWMIEHVIEWYKQGHISVHHLFQLFVCDFPTFYKYPFFIIDYKEAAIQVALNKFIAAPTIPEGLKEIARKVKNGTLATREEMAYMEGYRTFRKTYFTLYETIFPRDA
;
A
#
# COMPACT_ATOMS: atom_id res chain seq x y z
N MET A 1 -44.72 -5.97 37.70
CA MET A 1 -44.73 -5.07 36.54
C MET A 1 -43.34 -4.45 36.46
N TYR A 2 -42.41 -5.16 35.79
CA TYR A 2 -40.99 -4.83 35.73
C TYR A 2 -40.73 -4.05 34.44
N LEU A 3 -40.58 -2.74 34.57
CA LEU A 3 -40.04 -1.87 33.54
C LEU A 3 -39.22 -0.80 34.27
N SER A 4 -38.05 -0.45 33.71
CA SER A 4 -37.12 0.61 34.15
C SER A 4 -35.99 0.26 35.15
N ALA A 5 -35.24 -0.83 34.92
CA ALA A 5 -33.91 -0.99 35.56
C ALA A 5 -32.76 -1.32 34.58
N THR A 6 -33.05 -1.70 33.33
CA THR A 6 -32.02 -2.19 32.39
C THR A 6 -31.30 -1.08 31.61
N LEU A 7 -31.81 0.16 31.60
CA LEU A 7 -31.25 1.23 30.77
C LEU A 7 -30.23 2.15 31.49
N ILE A 8 -30.10 2.05 32.82
CA ILE A 8 -29.22 2.92 33.62
C ILE A 8 -27.85 2.25 33.91
N VAL A 9 -27.73 0.94 33.70
CA VAL A 9 -26.47 0.20 33.95
C VAL A 9 -25.44 0.38 32.82
N PHE A 10 -25.87 0.75 31.60
CA PHE A 10 -24.94 0.94 30.47
C PHE A 10 -24.21 2.29 30.45
N LEU A 11 -24.65 3.28 31.25
CA LEU A 11 -24.09 4.64 31.25
C LEU A 11 -23.21 4.96 32.48
N ILE A 12 -23.19 4.11 33.51
CA ILE A 12 -22.49 4.40 34.79
C ILE A 12 -21.25 3.51 35.00
N LEU A 13 -21.03 2.46 34.19
CA LEU A 13 -19.89 1.54 34.32
C LEU A 13 -18.77 1.74 33.28
N MET A 14 -18.69 2.88 32.60
CA MET A 14 -17.40 3.34 32.08
C MET A 14 -16.70 4.14 33.18
N PRO A 15 -15.81 3.54 33.99
CA PRO A 15 -14.83 4.39 34.64
C PRO A 15 -14.07 5.07 33.50
N CYS A 16 -14.04 6.39 33.55
CA CYS A 16 -13.01 7.20 32.93
C CYS A 16 -11.67 6.55 33.30
N TYR A 17 -11.16 5.65 32.46
CA TYR A 17 -9.84 5.08 32.62
C TYR A 17 -8.87 6.24 32.38
N PRO A 18 -8.12 6.70 33.39
CA PRO A 18 -7.00 7.55 33.10
C PRO A 18 -6.05 6.74 32.22
N LEU A 19 -5.69 7.29 31.05
CA LEU A 19 -4.67 6.81 30.10
C LEU A 19 -3.24 6.80 30.71
N LYS A 20 -3.12 6.62 32.03
CA LYS A 20 -1.90 6.51 32.82
C LYS A 20 -2.05 5.36 33.81
N SER A 21 -1.83 4.14 33.33
CA SER A 21 -1.16 3.05 34.06
C SER A 21 -1.51 1.71 33.42
N LYS A 22 -0.46 0.99 32.99
CA LYS A 22 -0.31 -0.47 32.83
C LYS A 22 0.33 -0.90 31.50
N VAL A 23 1.55 -0.39 31.29
CA VAL A 23 2.66 -1.20 30.74
C VAL A 23 2.90 -2.49 31.57
N TYR A 24 2.31 -2.58 32.76
CA TYR A 24 2.33 -3.74 33.67
C TYR A 24 1.46 -4.95 33.29
N LEU A 25 0.66 -4.91 32.21
CA LEU A 25 -0.12 -6.09 31.79
C LEU A 25 0.66 -7.04 30.86
N MET A 26 1.87 -6.67 30.42
CA MET A 26 2.66 -7.50 29.49
C MET A 26 3.44 -8.64 30.15
N HIS A 27 3.68 -8.61 31.47
CA HIS A 27 4.39 -9.70 32.15
C HIS A 27 3.50 -10.83 32.70
N ASN A 28 2.20 -10.62 32.86
CA ASN A 28 1.28 -11.67 33.37
C ASN A 28 0.54 -12.44 32.25
N ALA A 29 0.80 -12.12 30.98
CA ALA A 29 0.22 -12.83 29.84
C ALA A 29 0.95 -14.16 29.50
N HIS A 30 1.93 -14.56 30.32
CA HIS A 30 2.68 -15.81 30.20
C HIS A 30 2.00 -17.00 30.90
N ASP A 31 1.08 -16.78 31.86
CA ASP A 31 0.64 -17.84 32.79
C ASP A 31 -0.81 -18.31 32.65
N ARG A 32 -1.58 -17.82 31.67
CA ARG A 32 -2.99 -18.26 31.51
C ARG A 32 -3.29 -18.49 30.04
N GLY A 33 -3.64 -19.73 29.71
CA GLY A 33 -4.08 -20.12 28.37
C GLY A 33 -5.16 -19.18 27.86
N TYR A 34 -4.84 -18.46 26.78
CA TYR A 34 -5.79 -17.63 26.05
C TYR A 34 -6.22 -18.40 24.81
N VAL A 35 -7.33 -19.11 24.95
CA VAL A 35 -8.23 -19.40 23.83
C VAL A 35 -8.83 -18.05 23.44
N ASP A 36 -8.82 -17.74 22.14
CA ASP A 36 -9.23 -16.48 21.52
C ASP A 36 -8.19 -15.35 21.55
N TRP A 37 -7.49 -15.21 20.42
CA TRP A 37 -6.78 -13.96 20.09
C TRP A 37 -7.82 -12.91 19.68
N PRO A 38 -8.07 -11.88 20.49
CA PRO A 38 -9.13 -10.91 20.20
C PRO A 38 -8.79 -10.04 18.98
N SER A 39 -7.56 -10.14 18.44
CA SER A 39 -7.08 -9.26 17.38
C SER A 39 -6.09 -9.83 16.38
N TRP A 40 -6.12 -9.24 15.18
CA TRP A 40 -5.12 -9.46 14.13
C TRP A 40 -3.72 -8.98 14.53
N ALA A 41 -3.62 -7.91 15.33
CA ALA A 41 -2.33 -7.39 15.80
C ALA A 41 -1.64 -8.34 16.81
N ILE A 42 -2.37 -8.94 17.75
CA ILE A 42 -1.78 -9.88 18.71
C ILE A 42 -1.36 -11.17 18.01
N TYR A 43 -2.18 -11.65 17.07
CA TYR A 43 -1.82 -12.79 16.23
C TYR A 43 -0.51 -12.53 15.48
N LEU A 44 -0.36 -11.36 14.84
CA LEU A 44 0.88 -10.95 14.15
C LEU A 44 2.12 -11.07 15.05
N TYR A 45 2.05 -10.62 16.31
CA TYR A 45 3.20 -10.64 17.22
C TYR A 45 3.65 -12.04 17.61
N ARG A 46 2.68 -12.89 17.85
CA ARG A 46 2.92 -14.21 18.43
C ARG A 46 3.02 -15.29 17.37
N HIS A 47 2.84 -14.94 16.09
CA HIS A 47 3.06 -15.85 14.99
C HIS A 47 4.57 -16.21 14.91
N PRO A 48 4.96 -17.50 14.86
CA PRO A 48 6.37 -17.89 14.89
C PRO A 48 7.13 -17.46 13.64
N GLY A 49 6.41 -17.30 12.52
CA GLY A 49 6.95 -16.70 11.31
C GLY A 49 7.25 -15.21 11.46
N TYR A 50 6.73 -14.51 12.47
CA TYR A 50 7.03 -13.11 12.74
C TYR A 50 8.44 -12.97 13.36
N LYS A 51 9.39 -12.34 12.66
CA LYS A 51 10.71 -11.99 13.21
C LYS A 51 10.76 -10.49 13.47
N PRO A 52 11.23 -10.06 14.66
CA PRO A 52 11.46 -8.65 14.93
C PRO A 52 12.52 -8.11 13.98
N TYR A 53 12.47 -6.79 13.75
CA TYR A 53 13.44 -6.08 12.93
C TYR A 53 14.88 -6.47 13.31
N GLN A 54 15.67 -6.78 12.28
CA GLN A 54 17.11 -6.91 12.44
C GLN A 54 17.84 -5.83 11.63
N PRO A 55 18.88 -5.19 12.22
CA PRO A 55 19.72 -4.27 11.47
C PRO A 55 20.37 -4.98 10.28
N PHE A 56 20.46 -4.28 9.15
CA PHE A 56 21.07 -4.83 7.94
C PHE A 56 22.58 -5.02 8.10
N THR A 57 23.11 -6.12 7.53
CA THR A 57 24.53 -6.45 7.59
C THR A 57 25.27 -6.25 6.25
N ASP A 58 24.69 -6.60 5.08
CA ASP A 58 25.20 -6.18 3.74
C ASP A 58 24.15 -6.41 2.61
N ILE A 59 23.58 -5.32 2.08
CA ILE A 59 22.53 -5.39 1.05
C ILE A 59 23.04 -5.82 -0.33
N LYS A 60 24.32 -5.61 -0.63
CA LYS A 60 24.89 -5.97 -1.93
C LYS A 60 25.12 -7.48 -2.04
N LYS A 61 25.39 -8.13 -0.92
CA LYS A 61 25.63 -9.57 -0.84
C LYS A 61 24.36 -10.38 -0.66
N TYR A 62 23.45 -9.91 0.19
CA TYR A 62 22.28 -10.68 0.61
C TYR A 62 20.97 -10.18 0.01
N GLY A 63 20.98 -9.05 -0.69
CA GLY A 63 19.75 -8.36 -1.10
C GLY A 63 19.04 -7.74 0.08
N CYS A 64 17.82 -7.27 -0.13
CA CYS A 64 16.96 -6.89 0.98
C CYS A 64 16.58 -8.17 1.74
N ASN A 65 16.62 -8.19 3.09
CA ASN A 65 16.24 -9.34 3.95
C ASN A 65 14.90 -9.17 4.71
N TRP A 66 14.19 -10.29 4.97
CA TRP A 66 12.80 -10.26 5.44
C TRP A 66 12.74 -9.66 6.84
N GLY A 67 11.72 -8.83 7.09
CA GLY A 67 11.58 -8.11 8.36
C GLY A 67 12.49 -6.88 8.49
N ASN A 68 13.26 -6.53 7.46
CA ASN A 68 14.15 -5.39 7.51
C ASN A 68 13.60 -4.18 6.73
N TRP A 69 13.77 -2.99 7.32
CA TRP A 69 13.33 -1.70 6.77
C TRP A 69 14.32 -1.12 5.74
N VAL A 70 14.09 -1.34 4.45
CA VAL A 70 14.94 -0.81 3.38
C VAL A 70 14.42 0.49 2.79
N THR A 71 15.31 1.37 2.40
CA THR A 71 14.97 2.53 1.58
C THR A 71 14.84 2.14 0.09
N PHE A 72 14.14 2.96 -0.69
CA PHE A 72 14.06 2.75 -2.15
C PHE A 72 15.46 2.72 -2.83
N PRO A 73 16.40 3.64 -2.51
CA PRO A 73 17.78 3.54 -2.98
C PRO A 73 18.46 2.21 -2.68
N GLN A 74 18.29 1.70 -1.46
CA GLN A 74 18.83 0.41 -1.03
C GLN A 74 18.26 -0.76 -1.88
N LYS A 75 16.98 -0.74 -2.23
CA LYS A 75 16.41 -1.71 -3.19
C LYS A 75 17.07 -1.61 -4.57
N ILE A 76 17.30 -0.40 -5.09
CA ILE A 76 18.00 -0.23 -6.38
C ILE A 76 19.44 -0.75 -6.32
N GLU A 77 20.14 -0.53 -5.20
CA GLU A 77 21.49 -1.08 -4.98
C GLU A 77 21.49 -2.61 -4.94
N ALA A 78 20.52 -3.24 -4.27
CA ALA A 78 20.35 -4.68 -4.26
C ALA A 78 20.14 -5.24 -5.68
N ILE A 79 19.27 -4.60 -6.46
CA ILE A 79 19.01 -4.97 -7.86
C ILE A 79 20.29 -4.84 -8.68
N GLN A 80 20.99 -3.72 -8.58
CA GLN A 80 22.22 -3.48 -9.32
C GLN A 80 23.32 -4.48 -8.95
N ALA A 81 23.49 -4.79 -7.67
CA ALA A 81 24.47 -5.77 -7.20
C ALA A 81 24.16 -7.18 -7.75
N ARG A 82 22.88 -7.55 -7.81
CA ARG A 82 22.44 -8.85 -8.34
C ARG A 82 22.59 -8.97 -9.86
N VAL A 83 22.31 -7.89 -10.59
CA VAL A 83 22.25 -7.88 -12.06
C VAL A 83 23.60 -7.53 -12.69
N GLY A 84 24.43 -6.74 -12.01
CA GLY A 84 25.66 -6.17 -12.56
C GLY A 84 25.37 -5.04 -13.55
N TYR A 85 26.22 -4.89 -14.56
CA TYR A 85 26.01 -3.91 -15.63
C TYR A 85 24.84 -4.34 -16.52
N MET A 86 23.85 -3.45 -16.68
CA MET A 86 22.62 -3.79 -17.39
C MET A 86 22.77 -3.64 -18.91
N HIS A 87 23.25 -4.72 -19.55
CA HIS A 87 23.30 -4.82 -21.02
C HIS A 87 21.92 -5.04 -21.65
N ASN A 88 21.06 -5.84 -21.01
CA ASN A 88 19.70 -6.13 -21.43
C ASN A 88 18.73 -5.94 -20.25
N PRO A 89 17.68 -5.11 -20.39
CA PRO A 89 16.65 -4.94 -19.36
C PRO A 89 16.02 -6.24 -18.83
N SER A 90 15.92 -7.30 -19.65
CA SER A 90 15.40 -8.60 -19.20
C SER A 90 16.22 -9.24 -18.06
N ALA A 91 17.49 -8.84 -17.90
CA ALA A 91 18.32 -9.32 -16.79
C ALA A 91 17.83 -8.85 -15.42
N LEU A 92 17.04 -7.76 -15.35
CA LEU A 92 16.48 -7.23 -14.12
C LEU A 92 15.57 -8.22 -13.40
N PHE A 93 14.89 -9.10 -14.15
CA PHE A 93 14.02 -10.14 -13.60
C PHE A 93 14.75 -11.21 -12.78
N ARG A 94 16.09 -11.26 -12.83
CA ARG A 94 16.91 -12.10 -11.94
C ARG A 94 16.97 -11.58 -10.50
N SER A 95 16.54 -10.33 -10.28
CA SER A 95 16.43 -9.73 -8.96
C SER A 95 14.99 -9.80 -8.45
N LYS A 96 14.82 -10.39 -7.27
CA LYS A 96 13.52 -10.44 -6.60
C LYS A 96 13.08 -9.05 -6.13
N ASP A 97 14.02 -8.19 -5.74
CA ASP A 97 13.73 -6.79 -5.41
C ASP A 97 13.15 -6.02 -6.59
N PHE A 98 13.65 -6.30 -7.81
CA PHE A 98 13.11 -5.71 -9.03
C PHE A 98 11.67 -6.17 -9.26
N LEU A 99 11.40 -7.47 -9.15
CA LEU A 99 10.06 -8.06 -9.32
C LEU A 99 9.02 -7.42 -8.40
N VAL A 100 9.39 -7.13 -7.15
CA VAL A 100 8.48 -6.52 -6.17
C VAL A 100 8.12 -5.10 -6.60
N ILE A 101 9.10 -4.26 -6.95
CA ILE A 101 8.81 -2.89 -7.42
C ILE A 101 8.02 -2.95 -8.72
N TYR A 102 8.40 -3.83 -9.64
CA TYR A 102 7.76 -4.03 -10.94
C TYR A 102 6.28 -4.40 -10.84
N LYS A 103 5.91 -5.23 -9.87
CA LYS A 103 4.50 -5.58 -9.62
C LYS A 103 3.71 -4.51 -8.88
N HIS A 104 4.38 -3.81 -7.97
CA HIS A 104 3.73 -2.90 -7.02
C HIS A 104 4.25 -1.46 -7.15
N PRO A 105 4.39 -0.90 -8.36
CA PRO A 105 5.16 0.33 -8.53
C PRO A 105 4.46 1.56 -7.95
N ALA A 106 3.14 1.52 -7.81
CA ALA A 106 2.36 2.55 -7.13
C ALA A 106 2.83 2.79 -5.68
N TYR A 107 3.29 1.72 -5.02
CA TYR A 107 3.77 1.78 -3.63
C TYR A 107 5.04 2.61 -3.50
N TYR A 108 5.84 2.59 -4.56
CA TYR A 108 7.13 3.25 -4.63
C TYR A 108 7.05 4.59 -5.37
N LYS A 109 5.87 5.03 -5.84
CA LYS A 109 5.70 6.20 -6.71
C LYS A 109 6.40 7.44 -6.17
N GLN A 110 6.15 7.82 -4.92
CA GLN A 110 6.77 9.03 -4.37
C GLN A 110 8.29 8.87 -4.22
N ALA A 111 8.75 7.77 -3.61
CA ALA A 111 10.18 7.53 -3.43
C ALA A 111 10.93 7.42 -4.77
N PHE A 112 10.28 6.91 -5.83
CA PHE A 112 10.79 6.92 -7.18
C PHE A 112 10.96 8.33 -7.74
N LEU A 113 9.96 9.21 -7.57
CA LEU A 113 10.08 10.61 -7.99
C LEU A 113 11.22 11.33 -7.26
N ASP A 114 11.32 11.13 -5.93
CA ASP A 114 12.40 11.68 -5.12
C ASP A 114 13.78 11.12 -5.57
N TYR A 115 13.82 9.84 -5.96
CA TYR A 115 15.01 9.19 -6.49
C TYR A 115 15.46 9.76 -7.85
N LEU A 116 14.51 10.12 -8.72
CA LEU A 116 14.81 10.68 -10.04
C LEU A 116 15.48 12.05 -9.94
N VAL A 117 15.07 12.89 -8.99
CA VAL A 117 15.60 14.25 -8.83
C VAL A 117 16.94 14.30 -8.09
N ASP A 118 17.25 13.26 -7.31
CA ASP A 118 18.49 13.20 -6.54
C ASP A 118 19.71 13.00 -7.46
N LYS A 119 20.67 13.93 -7.37
CA LYS A 119 21.89 13.95 -8.22
C LYS A 119 22.95 12.94 -7.79
N ARG A 120 22.83 12.34 -6.59
CA ARG A 120 23.78 11.34 -6.08
C ARG A 120 23.72 10.03 -6.85
N TYR A 121 22.56 9.71 -7.45
CA TYR A 121 22.36 8.46 -8.18
C TYR A 121 22.76 8.57 -9.64
N THR A 122 23.45 7.53 -10.12
CA THR A 122 23.92 7.45 -11.50
C THR A 122 22.77 7.27 -12.49
N LEU A 123 23.01 7.57 -13.76
CA LEU A 123 22.02 7.34 -14.82
C LEU A 123 21.62 5.87 -14.93
N GLU A 124 22.55 4.94 -14.76
CA GLU A 124 22.25 3.50 -14.78
C GLU A 124 21.34 3.08 -13.61
N GLN A 125 21.57 3.61 -12.40
CA GLN A 125 20.68 3.37 -11.26
C GLN A 125 19.26 3.93 -11.50
N LYS A 126 19.17 5.15 -12.04
CA LYS A 126 17.87 5.74 -12.41
C LYS A 126 17.16 4.93 -13.49
N LYS A 127 17.89 4.41 -14.46
CA LYS A 127 17.37 3.53 -15.51
C LYS A 127 16.81 2.22 -14.94
N ILE A 128 17.46 1.60 -13.95
CA ILE A 128 16.92 0.45 -13.20
C ILE A 128 15.59 0.82 -12.56
N ALA A 129 15.55 1.95 -11.84
CA ALA A 129 14.33 2.42 -11.19
C ALA A 129 13.18 2.66 -12.18
N ILE A 130 13.45 3.26 -13.34
CA ILE A 130 12.45 3.52 -14.38
C ILE A 130 11.86 2.22 -14.93
N TYR A 131 12.70 1.22 -15.22
CA TYR A 131 12.20 -0.10 -15.63
C TYR A 131 11.40 -0.78 -14.52
N ALA A 132 11.83 -0.62 -13.26
CA ALA A 132 11.14 -1.20 -12.12
C ALA A 132 9.76 -0.55 -11.90
N THR A 133 9.56 0.69 -12.35
CA THR A 133 8.28 1.40 -12.18
C THR A 133 7.51 1.60 -13.48
N VAL A 134 7.88 0.92 -14.57
CA VAL A 134 7.27 1.15 -15.90
C VAL A 134 5.75 0.93 -15.92
N ARG A 135 5.23 0.04 -15.06
CA ARG A 135 3.78 -0.21 -14.94
C ARG A 135 3.00 0.92 -14.27
N LEU A 136 3.64 2.01 -13.83
CA LEU A 136 2.93 3.27 -13.49
C LEU A 136 2.27 3.93 -14.71
N GLY A 137 2.67 3.54 -15.92
CA GLY A 137 2.41 4.16 -17.22
C GLY A 137 0.98 4.62 -17.49
N SER A 138 0.64 5.79 -16.96
CA SER A 138 -0.56 6.58 -17.24
C SER A 138 -0.14 7.99 -17.66
N PHE A 139 -1.01 8.71 -18.38
CA PHE A 139 -0.75 10.09 -18.80
C PHE A 139 -0.48 11.04 -17.62
N LEU A 140 -1.08 10.77 -16.45
CA LEU A 140 -0.80 11.51 -15.22
C LEU A 140 0.67 11.40 -14.79
N CYS A 141 1.30 10.26 -15.03
CA CYS A 141 2.73 10.08 -14.77
C CYS A 141 3.58 10.88 -15.77
N TRP A 142 3.21 10.90 -17.05
CA TRP A 142 3.93 11.67 -18.07
C TRP A 142 3.90 13.17 -17.75
N GLU A 143 2.75 13.66 -17.29
CA GLU A 143 2.63 15.03 -16.84
C GLU A 143 3.53 15.31 -15.65
N THR A 144 3.55 14.40 -14.67
CA THR A 144 4.43 14.53 -13.51
C THR A 144 5.90 14.62 -13.92
N TYR A 145 6.37 13.76 -14.84
CA TYR A 145 7.74 13.79 -15.36
C TYR A 145 8.06 15.11 -16.09
N TYR A 146 7.11 15.60 -16.88
CA TYR A 146 7.23 16.88 -17.54
C TYR A 146 7.33 18.05 -16.55
N GLN A 147 6.57 18.03 -15.46
CA GLN A 147 6.68 19.03 -14.40
C GLN A 147 8.05 19.01 -13.73
N LEU A 148 8.65 17.84 -13.47
CA LEU A 148 10.03 17.74 -12.96
C LEU A 148 11.04 18.38 -13.93
N TYR A 149 10.86 18.16 -15.25
CA TYR A 149 11.71 18.77 -16.27
C TYR A 149 11.54 20.30 -16.33
N LYS A 150 10.29 20.81 -16.32
CA LYS A 150 9.99 22.24 -16.28
C LYS A 150 10.63 22.95 -15.09
N LYS A 151 10.65 22.28 -13.93
CA LYS A 151 11.31 22.75 -12.70
C LYS A 151 12.84 22.60 -12.72
N LYS A 152 13.41 22.04 -13.81
CA LYS A 152 14.84 21.74 -13.96
C LYS A 152 15.39 20.75 -12.93
N GLU A 153 14.52 19.93 -12.34
CA GLU A 153 14.91 18.88 -11.40
C GLU A 153 15.46 17.65 -12.12
N ILE A 154 15.01 17.42 -13.37
CA ILE A 154 15.58 16.42 -14.28
C ILE A 154 15.97 17.05 -15.62
N GLY A 155 16.97 16.47 -16.29
CA GLY A 155 17.40 16.89 -17.62
C GLY A 155 16.57 16.27 -18.75
N LEU A 156 16.73 16.82 -19.97
CA LEU A 156 16.01 16.35 -21.17
C LEU A 156 16.27 14.87 -21.48
N SER A 157 17.49 14.38 -21.28
CA SER A 157 17.85 12.97 -21.51
C SER A 157 17.11 12.01 -20.58
N LEU A 158 16.89 12.40 -19.32
CA LEU A 158 16.15 11.60 -18.35
C LEU A 158 14.64 11.64 -18.64
N LEU A 159 14.11 12.80 -19.05
CA LEU A 159 12.73 12.92 -19.54
C LEU A 159 12.50 12.03 -20.78
N GLU A 160 13.42 12.03 -21.73
CA GLU A 160 13.35 11.17 -22.91
C GLU A 160 13.32 9.70 -22.53
N LEU A 161 14.19 9.28 -21.61
CA LEU A 161 14.23 7.89 -21.13
C LEU A 161 12.92 7.47 -20.43
N LEU A 162 12.37 8.35 -19.57
CA LEU A 162 11.11 8.13 -18.87
C LEU A 162 9.95 7.90 -19.85
N LEU A 163 9.82 8.80 -20.83
CA LEU A 163 8.76 8.74 -21.85
C LEU A 163 8.98 7.56 -22.80
N ALA A 164 10.22 7.31 -23.23
CA ALA A 164 10.55 6.18 -24.11
C ALA A 164 10.12 4.85 -23.49
N ILE A 165 10.47 4.60 -22.23
CA ILE A 165 10.13 3.35 -21.54
C ILE A 165 8.62 3.25 -21.28
N ASN A 166 7.98 4.31 -20.76
CA ASN A 166 6.54 4.28 -20.45
C ASN A 166 5.66 4.17 -21.71
N LEU A 167 5.97 4.91 -22.77
CA LEU A 167 5.22 4.87 -24.02
C LEU A 167 5.46 3.54 -24.76
N SER A 168 6.66 2.96 -24.66
CA SER A 168 6.93 1.61 -25.20
C SER A 168 6.07 0.54 -24.51
N TYR A 169 5.87 0.65 -23.20
CA TYR A 169 4.99 -0.25 -22.46
C TYR A 169 3.51 -0.02 -22.79
N ARG A 170 3.09 1.25 -22.93
CA ARG A 170 1.72 1.62 -23.28
C ARG A 170 1.31 1.15 -24.69
N PHE A 171 2.25 1.11 -25.64
CA PHE A 171 2.01 0.82 -27.05
C PHE A 171 2.74 -0.46 -27.50
N VAL A 172 2.18 -1.60 -27.12
CA VAL A 172 2.58 -2.93 -27.64
C VAL A 172 2.25 -3.07 -29.14
N ASN A 173 1.35 -2.24 -29.68
CA ASN A 173 0.99 -2.09 -31.10
C ASN A 173 1.11 -0.61 -31.53
N PRO A 174 1.16 -0.27 -32.84
CA PRO A 174 1.23 1.13 -33.27
C PRO A 174 0.15 1.98 -32.59
N PRO A 175 0.44 3.24 -32.22
CA PRO A 175 -0.42 4.09 -31.39
C PRO A 175 -1.66 4.58 -32.16
N GLU A 176 -2.53 3.67 -32.60
CA GLU A 176 -3.74 4.00 -33.34
C GLU A 176 -4.85 4.57 -32.45
N LYS A 177 -4.72 4.51 -31.12
CA LYS A 177 -5.70 5.08 -30.17
C LYS A 177 -5.04 5.71 -28.95
N LEU A 178 -4.30 6.80 -29.16
CA LEU A 178 -4.07 7.76 -28.08
C LEU A 178 -5.42 8.34 -27.64
N MET A 179 -5.66 8.41 -26.33
CA MET A 179 -6.78 9.17 -25.79
C MET A 179 -6.55 10.67 -26.02
N LYS A 180 -7.63 11.46 -26.04
CA LYS A 180 -7.55 12.91 -26.24
C LYS A 180 -6.61 13.55 -25.20
N GLU A 181 -6.69 13.11 -23.95
CA GLU A 181 -5.87 13.60 -22.84
C GLU A 181 -4.39 13.22 -23.01
N GLU A 182 -4.11 12.04 -23.56
CA GLU A 182 -2.75 11.59 -23.90
C GLU A 182 -2.15 12.47 -25.01
N CYS A 183 -2.91 12.75 -26.08
CA CYS A 183 -2.49 13.66 -27.14
C CYS A 183 -2.18 15.06 -26.61
N VAL A 184 -3.10 15.65 -25.84
CA VAL A 184 -2.94 17.00 -25.26
C VAL A 184 -1.69 17.07 -24.37
N CYS A 185 -1.42 16.04 -23.57
CA CYS A 185 -0.22 15.96 -22.75
C CYS A 185 1.05 15.92 -23.61
N LEU A 186 1.10 15.05 -24.62
CA LEU A 186 2.26 14.91 -25.50
C LEU A 186 2.52 16.17 -26.35
N GLU A 187 1.48 16.80 -26.90
CA GLU A 187 1.57 18.08 -27.62
C GLU A 187 2.14 19.18 -26.72
N ARG A 188 1.66 19.26 -25.47
CA ARG A 188 2.21 20.22 -24.49
C ARG A 188 3.68 19.97 -24.24
N ILE A 189 4.10 18.72 -24.05
CA ILE A 189 5.52 18.37 -23.85
C ILE A 189 6.33 18.77 -25.07
N GLN A 190 5.90 18.36 -26.27
CA GLN A 190 6.59 18.65 -27.54
C GLN A 190 6.80 20.15 -27.76
N ASN A 191 5.79 20.98 -27.49
CA ASN A 191 5.86 22.42 -27.68
C ASN A 191 6.82 23.13 -26.70
N ASN A 192 7.25 22.46 -25.64
CA ASN A 192 8.06 23.04 -24.57
C ASN A 192 9.47 22.43 -24.44
N ILE A 193 9.86 21.54 -25.36
CA ILE A 193 11.22 20.99 -25.46
C ILE A 193 11.94 21.53 -26.70
N PRO A 194 13.29 21.48 -26.76
CA PRO A 194 14.04 22.00 -27.90
C PRO A 194 13.61 21.36 -29.23
N LYS A 195 13.27 22.19 -30.22
CA LYS A 195 12.91 21.74 -31.57
C LYS A 195 14.07 20.94 -32.17
N GLY A 196 13.75 19.80 -32.79
CA GLY A 196 14.74 18.91 -33.41
C GLY A 196 15.49 17.99 -32.44
N SER A 197 15.26 18.08 -31.12
CA SER A 197 15.77 17.08 -30.18
C SER A 197 15.22 15.67 -30.47
N SER A 198 15.95 14.64 -30.02
CA SER A 198 15.53 13.23 -30.18
C SER A 198 14.11 13.00 -29.65
N LEU A 199 13.83 13.49 -28.43
CA LEU A 199 12.50 13.43 -27.83
C LEU A 199 11.44 14.20 -28.63
N TYR A 200 11.75 15.40 -29.15
CA TYR A 200 10.81 16.17 -29.97
C TYR A 200 10.35 15.40 -31.20
N ASN A 201 11.31 14.80 -31.91
CA ASN A 201 11.05 14.00 -33.10
C ASN A 201 10.30 12.70 -32.74
N ALA A 202 10.64 12.05 -31.63
CA ALA A 202 9.96 10.86 -31.17
C ALA A 202 8.49 11.11 -30.81
N ILE A 203 8.19 12.21 -30.07
CA ILE A 203 6.81 12.59 -29.78
C ILE A 203 6.06 12.94 -31.07
N LYS A 204 6.72 13.63 -32.02
CA LYS A 204 6.12 13.94 -33.32
C LYS A 204 5.68 12.66 -34.03
N SER A 205 6.57 11.69 -34.14
CA SER A 205 6.24 10.40 -34.75
C SER A 205 5.06 9.73 -34.06
N ILE A 206 4.99 9.76 -32.73
CA ILE A 206 3.88 9.15 -31.98
C ILE A 206 2.55 9.83 -32.27
N LEU A 207 2.53 11.17 -32.31
CA LEU A 207 1.34 11.95 -32.69
C LEU A 207 0.95 11.70 -34.16
N ASP A 208 1.92 11.40 -35.02
CA ASP A 208 1.73 10.98 -36.42
C ASP A 208 1.42 9.46 -36.55
N HIS A 209 1.04 8.79 -35.46
CA HIS A 209 0.72 7.35 -35.40
C HIS A 209 1.87 6.39 -35.75
N GLN A 210 3.11 6.84 -35.65
CA GLN A 210 4.32 6.05 -35.92
C GLN A 210 5.13 5.81 -34.65
N PHE A 211 5.46 4.55 -34.38
CA PHE A 211 6.31 4.23 -33.24
C PHE A 211 7.79 4.57 -33.53
N PRO A 212 8.49 5.34 -32.67
CA PRO A 212 9.87 5.74 -32.92
C PRO A 212 10.83 4.54 -32.94
N LYS A 213 11.59 4.38 -34.03
CA LYS A 213 12.55 3.27 -34.18
C LYS A 213 13.61 3.25 -33.07
N SER A 214 14.03 4.42 -32.59
CA SER A 214 14.99 4.57 -31.49
C SER A 214 14.50 3.94 -30.18
N TRP A 215 13.19 3.72 -30.04
CA TRP A 215 12.57 3.16 -28.84
C TRP A 215 12.28 1.66 -28.93
N TYR A 216 12.51 1.01 -30.08
CA TYR A 216 12.21 -0.43 -30.25
C TYR A 216 12.89 -1.34 -29.23
N ARG A 217 14.10 -1.00 -28.77
CA ARG A 217 14.78 -1.77 -27.70
C ARG A 217 13.99 -1.80 -26.38
N HIS A 218 13.25 -0.73 -26.08
CA HIS A 218 12.42 -0.62 -24.88
C HIS A 218 11.11 -1.38 -25.06
N ARG A 219 10.57 -1.38 -26.29
CA ARG A 219 9.40 -2.19 -26.68
C ARG A 219 9.69 -3.68 -26.61
N MET A 220 10.84 -4.14 -27.11
CA MET A 220 11.25 -5.56 -27.02
C MET A 220 11.32 -6.07 -25.56
N PHE A 221 11.67 -5.20 -24.61
CA PHE A 221 11.60 -5.54 -23.20
C PHE A 221 10.16 -5.73 -22.72
N CYS A 222 9.21 -4.92 -23.19
CA CYS A 222 7.80 -4.99 -22.80
C CYS A 222 7.10 -6.20 -23.46
N ASP A 223 7.33 -6.43 -24.76
CA ASP A 223 6.68 -7.49 -25.54
C ASP A 223 7.07 -8.90 -25.06
N ASN A 224 8.33 -9.11 -24.65
CA ASN A 224 8.81 -10.41 -24.18
C ASN A 224 8.26 -10.83 -22.81
N GLN A 225 7.61 -9.94 -22.07
CA GLN A 225 7.20 -10.21 -20.69
C GLN A 225 5.83 -10.86 -20.55
N ASP A 226 4.88 -10.50 -21.41
CA ASP A 226 3.54 -11.11 -21.37
C ASP A 226 3.56 -12.58 -21.82
N ALA A 227 4.51 -12.98 -22.67
CA ALA A 227 4.62 -14.36 -23.17
C ALA A 227 5.44 -15.30 -22.27
N SER A 228 6.46 -14.79 -21.55
CA SER A 228 7.41 -15.64 -20.80
C SER A 228 7.22 -15.62 -19.28
N HIS A 229 6.45 -14.65 -18.75
CA HIS A 229 6.26 -14.46 -17.31
C HIS A 229 4.77 -14.41 -16.94
N GLY A 230 3.90 -15.15 -17.63
CA GLY A 230 2.45 -15.17 -17.39
C GLY A 230 2.05 -15.40 -15.92
N TYR A 231 2.92 -16.05 -15.13
CA TYR A 231 2.78 -16.21 -13.67
C TYR A 231 2.85 -14.89 -12.87
N TYR A 232 3.51 -13.87 -13.40
CA TYR A 232 3.75 -12.56 -12.79
C TYR A 232 2.80 -11.45 -13.31
N VAL A 233 1.91 -11.80 -14.25
CA VAL A 233 0.85 -10.93 -14.81
C VAL A 233 -0.47 -11.12 -14.05
N ALA A 234 -0.63 -12.21 -13.32
CA ALA A 234 -1.80 -12.44 -12.49
C ALA A 234 -1.98 -11.29 -11.47
N PRO A 235 -3.22 -10.78 -11.29
CA PRO A 235 -3.50 -9.81 -10.24
C PRO A 235 -3.03 -10.39 -8.90
N PHE A 236 -2.49 -9.54 -8.04
CA PHE A 236 -2.13 -9.94 -6.68
C PHE A 236 -3.37 -10.62 -6.06
N PRO A 237 -3.30 -11.89 -5.63
CA PRO A 237 -4.46 -12.69 -5.23
C PRO A 237 -4.92 -12.27 -3.83
N PHE A 238 -5.27 -10.99 -3.72
CA PHE A 238 -5.51 -10.27 -2.47
C PHE A 238 -6.60 -10.95 -1.64
N TYR A 239 -7.68 -11.35 -2.30
CA TYR A 239 -8.78 -12.07 -1.69
C TYR A 239 -8.32 -13.42 -1.11
N ASP A 240 -7.71 -14.27 -1.94
CA ASP A 240 -7.27 -15.60 -1.52
C ASP A 240 -6.28 -15.50 -0.36
N MET A 241 -5.37 -14.51 -0.41
CA MET A 241 -4.43 -14.26 0.67
C MET A 241 -5.09 -13.80 1.97
N LEU A 242 -6.19 -13.04 1.90
CA LEU A 242 -6.94 -12.61 3.08
C LEU A 242 -7.75 -13.78 3.67
N THR A 243 -8.38 -14.59 2.83
CA THR A 243 -9.09 -15.81 3.23
C THR A 243 -8.12 -16.82 3.86
N ASP A 244 -6.97 -17.04 3.22
CA ASP A 244 -5.89 -17.89 3.73
C ASP A 244 -5.35 -17.36 5.05
N ALA A 245 -5.14 -16.04 5.18
CA ALA A 245 -4.77 -15.41 6.44
C ALA A 245 -5.77 -15.70 7.56
N VAL A 246 -7.07 -15.52 7.32
CA VAL A 246 -8.16 -15.79 8.29
C VAL A 246 -8.15 -17.25 8.70
N ARG A 247 -7.99 -18.15 7.74
CA ARG A 247 -7.88 -19.58 7.97
C ARG A 247 -6.64 -19.93 8.83
N ASP A 248 -5.49 -19.37 8.50
CA ASP A 248 -4.24 -19.55 9.25
C ASP A 248 -4.37 -19.07 10.70
N LYS A 249 -4.97 -17.89 10.91
CA LYS A 249 -5.28 -17.39 12.25
C LYS A 249 -6.15 -18.39 13.00
N LYS A 250 -7.27 -18.85 12.42
CA LYS A 250 -8.20 -19.80 13.05
C LYS A 250 -7.51 -21.11 13.42
N TYR A 251 -6.72 -21.68 12.50
CA TYR A 251 -5.91 -22.86 12.80
C TYR A 251 -4.97 -22.60 13.96
N TRP A 252 -4.22 -21.50 13.93
CA TRP A 252 -3.29 -21.12 14.99
C TRP A 252 -3.95 -21.04 16.36
N GLN A 253 -5.14 -20.45 16.49
CA GLN A 253 -5.85 -20.38 17.78
C GLN A 253 -6.27 -21.78 18.28
N ASN A 254 -6.68 -22.67 17.36
CA ASN A 254 -7.03 -24.04 17.71
C ASN A 254 -5.80 -24.86 18.16
N TRP A 255 -4.63 -24.62 17.58
CA TRP A 255 -3.39 -25.34 17.92
C TRP A 255 -2.82 -24.97 19.30
N HIS A 256 -2.96 -23.73 19.76
CA HIS A 256 -2.56 -23.35 21.13
C HIS A 256 -3.31 -24.13 22.23
N ILE A 257 -4.36 -24.86 21.87
CA ILE A 257 -5.18 -25.70 22.76
C ILE A 257 -4.64 -27.14 22.82
N THR A 258 -3.85 -27.58 21.84
CA THR A 258 -3.38 -28.97 21.71
C THR A 258 -1.84 -28.99 21.62
N ALA A 259 -1.18 -29.48 22.67
CA ALA A 259 0.23 -29.24 22.99
C ALA A 259 1.31 -29.79 22.02
N ASP A 260 0.95 -30.40 20.89
CA ASP A 260 1.90 -30.93 19.92
C ASP A 260 1.80 -30.14 18.61
N SER A 261 2.92 -29.59 18.13
CA SER A 261 3.01 -28.80 16.90
C SER A 261 3.33 -29.70 15.69
N PRO A 262 2.42 -29.90 14.72
CA PRO A 262 2.73 -30.67 13.53
C PRO A 262 2.94 -29.80 12.28
N VAL A 263 2.86 -28.47 12.38
CA VAL A 263 2.85 -27.63 11.17
C VAL A 263 4.26 -27.16 10.87
N GLY A 264 4.83 -27.68 9.79
CA GLY A 264 6.00 -27.09 9.14
C GLY A 264 5.69 -25.63 8.75
N LEU A 265 6.03 -24.69 9.63
CA LEU A 265 5.91 -23.25 9.43
C LEU A 265 7.04 -22.73 8.51
N GLU A 266 7.25 -23.41 7.39
CA GLU A 266 8.10 -22.95 6.29
C GLU A 266 7.33 -22.05 5.32
N THR A 267 6.01 -21.91 5.47
CA THR A 267 5.17 -21.03 4.66
C THR A 267 5.17 -19.60 5.17
N TYR A 268 5.43 -18.65 4.26
CA TYR A 268 5.33 -17.23 4.55
C TYR A 268 3.89 -16.88 4.95
N PRO A 269 3.67 -16.21 6.09
CA PRO A 269 2.34 -15.80 6.52
C PRO A 269 1.70 -14.84 5.51
N TYR A 270 0.69 -15.30 4.76
CA TYR A 270 -0.02 -14.49 3.75
C TYR A 270 -0.55 -13.16 4.31
N PHE A 271 -0.93 -13.16 5.58
CA PHE A 271 -1.40 -11.97 6.30
C PHE A 271 -0.36 -10.85 6.40
N LEU A 272 0.93 -11.17 6.50
CA LEU A 272 2.01 -10.17 6.56
C LEU A 272 2.17 -9.45 5.23
N VAL A 273 2.07 -10.19 4.13
CA VAL A 273 2.14 -9.63 2.78
C VAL A 273 0.95 -8.70 2.51
N VAL A 274 -0.23 -9.10 2.98
CA VAL A 274 -1.48 -8.31 2.93
C VAL A 274 -1.31 -6.97 3.69
N ILE A 275 -0.70 -6.96 4.88
CA ILE A 275 -0.43 -5.75 5.68
C ILE A 275 0.57 -4.78 5.01
N GLU A 276 1.55 -5.29 4.27
CA GLU A 276 2.62 -4.45 3.72
C GLU A 276 2.27 -3.78 2.39
N HIS A 277 1.18 -4.19 1.74
CA HIS A 277 0.70 -3.67 0.46
C HIS A 277 -0.64 -2.92 0.57
N PRO A 278 -0.76 -1.92 1.44
CA PRO A 278 -2.09 -1.51 1.86
C PRO A 278 -2.80 -0.69 0.75
N GLN A 279 -2.10 -0.24 -0.29
CA GLN A 279 -2.71 0.39 -1.47
C GLN A 279 -3.69 -0.52 -2.22
N TYR A 280 -3.55 -1.85 -2.09
CA TYR A 280 -4.45 -2.86 -2.68
C TYR A 280 -5.79 -2.97 -1.95
N TYR A 281 -6.03 -2.15 -0.94
CA TYR A 281 -7.32 -2.10 -0.27
C TYR A 281 -8.23 -0.99 -0.83
N TYR A 282 -7.71 -0.08 -1.67
CA TYR A 282 -8.49 1.01 -2.27
C TYR A 282 -8.66 0.86 -3.80
N PRO A 283 -9.86 1.14 -4.34
CA PRO A 283 -10.23 0.90 -5.75
C PRO A 283 -9.32 1.56 -6.78
N ALA A 284 -8.82 2.75 -6.48
CA ALA A 284 -8.14 3.55 -7.49
C ALA A 284 -6.74 3.06 -7.86
N HIS A 285 -6.14 2.18 -7.05
CA HIS A 285 -4.86 1.56 -7.39
C HIS A 285 -5.02 0.36 -8.33
N PHE A 286 -6.25 -0.13 -8.50
CA PHE A 286 -6.59 -1.09 -9.54
C PHE A 286 -7.26 -0.45 -10.77
N GLY A 287 -7.55 0.86 -10.68
CA GLY A 287 -8.32 1.60 -11.67
C GLY A 287 -9.81 1.24 -11.63
N PRO A 288 -10.69 2.11 -12.18
CA PRO A 288 -12.14 1.90 -12.22
C PRO A 288 -12.58 0.70 -13.09
N PHE A 289 -11.64 -0.04 -13.69
CA PHE A 289 -11.88 -1.17 -14.60
C PHE A 289 -11.26 -2.49 -14.12
N SER A 290 -10.75 -2.53 -12.89
CA SER A 290 -10.28 -3.78 -12.31
C SER A 290 -11.47 -4.67 -11.93
N SER A 291 -11.49 -5.87 -12.49
CA SER A 291 -12.34 -6.97 -12.04
C SER A 291 -11.89 -7.57 -10.70
N ALA A 292 -10.77 -7.12 -10.11
CA ALA A 292 -10.28 -7.60 -8.82
C ALA A 292 -11.06 -6.94 -7.67
N GLN A 293 -11.54 -7.78 -6.74
CA GLN A 293 -12.19 -7.35 -5.50
C GLN A 293 -11.16 -6.69 -4.58
N ASP A 294 -11.27 -5.38 -4.38
CA ASP A 294 -10.44 -4.61 -3.44
C ASP A 294 -10.96 -4.70 -1.99
N GLY A 295 -10.24 -4.09 -1.04
CA GLY A 295 -10.66 -4.05 0.37
C GLY A 295 -12.04 -3.42 0.60
N ILE A 296 -12.51 -2.55 -0.30
CA ILE A 296 -13.84 -1.94 -0.25
C ILE A 296 -14.90 -2.91 -0.76
N ALA A 297 -14.62 -3.70 -1.79
CA ALA A 297 -15.50 -4.77 -2.27
C ALA A 297 -15.77 -5.78 -1.15
N ILE A 298 -14.75 -6.11 -0.35
CA ILE A 298 -14.88 -6.98 0.84
C ILE A 298 -15.85 -6.39 1.87
N LEU A 299 -15.77 -5.08 2.15
CA LEU A 299 -16.68 -4.43 3.09
C LEU A 299 -18.12 -4.36 2.58
N ARG A 300 -18.30 -4.29 1.26
CA ARG A 300 -19.62 -4.19 0.60
C ARG A 300 -20.32 -5.53 0.45
N ASP A 301 -19.58 -6.62 0.37
CA ASP A 301 -20.16 -7.93 0.09
C ASP A 301 -20.61 -8.63 1.39
N LYS A 302 -21.84 -9.16 1.39
CA LYS A 302 -22.41 -9.90 2.53
C LYS A 302 -21.83 -11.32 2.65
N GLY A 303 -21.26 -11.86 1.57
CA GLY A 303 -20.64 -13.19 1.55
C GLY A 303 -19.37 -13.29 2.39
N TYR A 304 -18.77 -12.16 2.75
CA TYR A 304 -17.57 -12.08 3.57
C TYR A 304 -17.89 -12.07 5.07
N THR A 305 -17.08 -12.82 5.81
CA THR A 305 -17.12 -12.96 7.27
C THR A 305 -16.69 -11.67 7.99
N ASP A 306 -17.08 -11.55 9.25
CA ASP A 306 -16.70 -10.43 10.10
C ASP A 306 -15.17 -10.38 10.33
N GLU A 307 -14.49 -11.54 10.38
CA GLU A 307 -13.04 -11.59 10.50
C GLU A 307 -12.32 -11.10 9.24
N GLU A 308 -12.85 -11.43 8.06
CA GLU A 308 -12.30 -10.97 6.77
C GLU A 308 -12.47 -9.46 6.63
N LYS A 309 -13.64 -8.93 6.99
CA LYS A 309 -13.91 -7.48 7.02
C LYS A 309 -13.04 -6.75 8.03
N SER A 310 -12.86 -7.31 9.22
CA SER A 310 -11.96 -6.77 10.24
C SER A 310 -10.51 -6.76 9.75
N MET A 311 -10.05 -7.80 9.03
CA MET A 311 -8.71 -7.83 8.42
C MET A 311 -8.57 -6.81 7.30
N ALA A 312 -9.62 -6.62 6.49
CA ALA A 312 -9.68 -5.59 5.46
C ALA A 312 -9.50 -4.19 6.08
N ILE A 313 -10.27 -3.86 7.13
CA ILE A 313 -10.17 -2.58 7.85
C ILE A 313 -8.79 -2.43 8.51
N PHE A 314 -8.27 -3.49 9.12
CA PHE A 314 -6.94 -3.47 9.72
C PHE A 314 -5.85 -3.16 8.70
N GLY A 315 -5.88 -3.78 7.52
CA GLY A 315 -4.91 -3.46 6.47
C GLY A 315 -5.08 -2.07 5.87
N MET A 316 -6.33 -1.63 5.64
CA MET A 316 -6.64 -0.24 5.25
C MET A 316 -6.13 0.78 6.27
N SER A 317 -6.08 0.44 7.55
CA SER A 317 -5.59 1.33 8.62
C SER A 317 -4.10 1.64 8.51
N GLN A 318 -3.32 0.78 7.85
CA GLN A 318 -1.87 0.94 7.71
C GLN A 318 -1.49 1.98 6.63
N LEU A 319 -2.47 2.58 5.95
CA LEU A 319 -2.29 3.46 4.77
C LEU A 319 -2.02 4.93 5.02
N GLY A 320 -1.86 5.37 6.26
CA GLY A 320 -1.37 6.73 6.53
C GLY A 320 0.06 7.00 6.06
N VAL A 321 0.60 6.17 5.17
CA VAL A 321 1.99 6.05 4.71
C VAL A 321 2.22 6.68 3.33
N SER A 322 1.17 6.81 2.51
CA SER A 322 1.29 7.54 1.25
C SER A 322 1.26 9.04 1.55
N SER A 323 2.34 9.76 1.29
CA SER A 323 2.39 11.21 1.38
C SER A 323 1.67 11.92 0.23
N SER A 324 0.96 11.18 -0.63
CA SER A 324 0.18 11.78 -1.71
C SER A 324 -1.22 12.12 -1.21
N TYR A 325 -1.74 13.24 -1.70
CA TYR A 325 -3.14 13.66 -1.57
C TYR A 325 -4.16 12.51 -1.84
N GLU A 326 -3.76 11.49 -2.61
CA GLU A 326 -4.56 10.35 -3.00
C GLU A 326 -4.98 9.47 -1.79
N SER A 327 -4.11 9.21 -0.80
CA SER A 327 -4.46 8.33 0.33
C SER A 327 -5.45 8.95 1.32
N SER A 328 -5.31 10.25 1.61
CA SER A 328 -6.27 10.99 2.45
C SER A 328 -7.64 11.07 1.76
N PHE A 329 -7.65 11.18 0.43
CA PHE A 329 -8.87 11.12 -0.36
C PHE A 329 -9.56 9.76 -0.25
N TYR A 330 -8.84 8.63 -0.36
CA TYR A 330 -9.48 7.31 -0.26
C TYR A 330 -10.01 6.98 1.13
N TYR A 331 -9.29 7.39 2.17
CA TYR A 331 -9.77 7.22 3.53
C TYR A 331 -11.03 8.06 3.81
N ALA A 332 -11.05 9.31 3.33
CA ALA A 332 -12.24 10.17 3.38
C ALA A 332 -13.41 9.52 2.63
N TRP A 333 -13.15 9.05 1.40
CA TRP A 333 -14.13 8.34 0.59
C TRP A 333 -14.69 7.11 1.34
N MET A 334 -13.83 6.31 1.99
CA MET A 334 -14.26 5.17 2.78
C MET A 334 -15.21 5.59 3.92
N ILE A 335 -14.83 6.58 4.73
CA ILE A 335 -15.70 7.09 5.83
C ILE A 335 -17.09 7.50 5.28
N GLU A 336 -17.14 8.12 4.11
CA GLU A 336 -18.41 8.53 3.51
C GLU A 336 -19.30 7.34 3.10
N HIS A 337 -18.71 6.29 2.54
CA HIS A 337 -19.47 5.16 1.99
C HIS A 337 -19.82 4.11 3.04
N VAL A 338 -19.05 4.00 4.11
CA VAL A 338 -19.25 3.03 5.19
C VAL A 338 -20.60 3.23 5.90
N ILE A 339 -21.10 4.47 5.94
CA ILE A 339 -22.41 4.81 6.50
C ILE A 339 -23.52 4.07 5.75
N GLU A 340 -23.42 4.03 4.42
CA GLU A 340 -24.40 3.36 3.58
C GLU A 340 -24.31 1.84 3.73
N TRP A 341 -23.09 1.30 3.76
CA TRP A 341 -22.88 -0.14 3.96
C TRP A 341 -23.40 -0.61 5.32
N TYR A 342 -23.26 0.22 6.35
CA TYR A 342 -23.83 -0.05 7.66
C TYR A 342 -25.37 -0.09 7.62
N LYS A 343 -26.01 0.90 6.98
CA LYS A 343 -27.47 0.93 6.83
C LYS A 343 -28.02 -0.30 6.11
N GLN A 344 -27.28 -0.79 5.12
CA GLN A 344 -27.63 -1.96 4.32
C GLN A 344 -27.30 -3.30 5.01
N GLY A 345 -26.69 -3.26 6.21
CA GLY A 345 -26.30 -4.42 6.99
C GLY A 345 -25.11 -5.19 6.40
N HIS A 346 -24.26 -4.53 5.61
CA HIS A 346 -23.02 -5.14 5.08
C HIS A 346 -21.89 -5.16 6.12
N ILE A 347 -21.90 -4.21 7.06
CA ILE A 347 -20.91 -4.09 8.13
C ILE A 347 -21.60 -3.86 9.48
N SER A 348 -20.93 -4.26 10.57
CA SER A 348 -21.42 -4.14 11.93
C SER A 348 -21.00 -2.82 12.60
N VAL A 349 -21.58 -2.53 13.77
CA VAL A 349 -21.12 -1.43 14.65
C VAL A 349 -19.66 -1.62 15.06
N HIS A 350 -19.21 -2.87 15.22
CA HIS A 350 -17.82 -3.18 15.52
C HIS A 350 -16.88 -2.77 14.37
N HIS A 351 -17.26 -3.02 13.12
CA HIS A 351 -16.49 -2.55 11.97
C HIS A 351 -16.42 -1.01 11.91
N LEU A 352 -17.53 -0.32 12.20
CA LEU A 352 -17.50 1.16 12.28
C LEU A 352 -16.57 1.68 13.37
N PHE A 353 -16.54 1.02 14.53
CA PHE A 353 -15.60 1.34 15.60
C PHE A 353 -14.15 1.13 15.15
N GLN A 354 -13.91 -0.02 14.51
CA GLN A 354 -12.62 -0.38 13.94
C GLN A 354 -12.17 0.58 12.84
N LEU A 355 -12.96 1.53 12.33
CA LEU A 355 -12.47 2.56 11.40
C LEU A 355 -11.75 3.72 12.10
N PHE A 356 -11.92 3.89 13.40
CA PHE A 356 -11.37 5.05 14.12
C PHE A 356 -10.48 4.63 15.27
N VAL A 357 -10.71 3.43 15.81
CA VAL A 357 -9.98 2.89 16.92
C VAL A 357 -9.49 1.50 16.56
N CYS A 358 -8.18 1.29 16.65
CA CYS A 358 -7.63 -0.06 16.54
C CYS A 358 -7.81 -0.68 17.94
N ASP A 359 -8.78 -1.59 18.09
CA ASP A 359 -9.22 -2.09 19.40
C ASP A 359 -8.24 -3.06 20.08
N PHE A 360 -6.92 -2.80 20.04
CA PHE A 360 -5.91 -3.80 20.34
C PHE A 360 -4.76 -3.29 21.20
N PRO A 361 -4.09 -4.17 21.97
CA PRO A 361 -2.71 -3.95 22.39
C PRO A 361 -1.84 -3.95 21.12
N THR A 362 -1.40 -2.78 20.67
CA THR A 362 -0.60 -2.61 19.47
C THR A 362 0.90 -2.67 19.76
N PHE A 363 1.70 -2.98 18.75
CA PHE A 363 3.16 -2.86 18.75
C PHE A 363 3.66 -1.42 18.67
N TYR A 364 2.83 -0.59 18.07
CA TYR A 364 2.98 0.84 18.14
C TYR A 364 2.74 1.22 19.58
N LYS A 365 3.48 2.19 20.09
CA LYS A 365 3.28 2.64 21.47
C LYS A 365 1.80 3.02 21.74
N TYR A 366 1.01 3.27 20.67
CA TYR A 366 -0.35 3.79 20.73
C TYR A 366 -1.32 3.14 19.70
N PRO A 367 -2.61 2.94 20.05
CA PRO A 367 -3.57 2.11 19.31
C PRO A 367 -4.55 2.90 18.41
N PHE A 368 -4.07 3.89 17.66
CA PHE A 368 -4.96 4.71 16.83
C PHE A 368 -4.52 4.79 15.37
N PHE A 369 -5.51 4.97 14.52
CA PHE A 369 -5.36 5.13 13.09
C PHE A 369 -4.43 6.29 12.77
N ILE A 370 -3.63 6.09 11.74
CA ILE A 370 -2.82 7.13 11.13
C ILE A 370 -3.74 7.98 10.21
N ILE A 371 -4.79 8.60 10.75
CA ILE A 371 -5.68 9.51 10.00
C ILE A 371 -5.03 10.88 9.96
N ASP A 372 -4.79 11.44 8.78
CA ASP A 372 -4.41 12.85 8.70
C ASP A 372 -5.66 13.69 8.90
N TYR A 373 -6.09 13.77 10.16
CA TYR A 373 -7.34 14.41 10.52
C TYR A 373 -7.38 15.88 10.09
N LYS A 374 -6.24 16.53 9.85
CA LYS A 374 -6.18 17.92 9.40
C LYS A 374 -6.55 18.09 7.92
N GLU A 375 -6.53 17.00 7.14
CA GLU A 375 -6.86 17.04 5.72
C GLU A 375 -8.32 17.42 5.49
N ALA A 376 -8.54 18.32 4.53
CA ALA A 376 -9.87 18.90 4.27
C ALA A 376 -10.89 17.83 3.87
N ALA A 377 -10.50 16.86 3.03
CA ALA A 377 -11.37 15.76 2.63
C ALA A 377 -11.81 14.90 3.83
N ILE A 378 -10.89 14.64 4.76
CA ILE A 378 -11.15 13.88 5.98
C ILE A 378 -12.10 14.64 6.90
N GLN A 379 -11.89 15.94 7.08
CA GLN A 379 -12.77 16.80 7.87
C GLN A 379 -14.22 16.78 7.34
N VAL A 380 -14.39 16.86 6.02
CA VAL A 380 -15.70 16.75 5.36
C VAL A 380 -16.34 15.39 5.61
N ALA A 381 -15.59 14.30 5.42
CA ALA A 381 -16.08 12.96 5.63
C ALA A 381 -16.50 12.71 7.10
N LEU A 382 -15.70 13.17 8.06
CA LEU A 382 -16.03 13.11 9.49
C LEU A 382 -17.29 13.91 9.82
N ASN A 383 -17.49 15.09 9.22
CA ASN A 383 -18.73 15.86 9.43
C ASN A 383 -19.97 15.09 8.95
N LYS A 384 -19.89 14.46 7.77
CA LYS A 384 -20.97 13.61 7.24
C LYS A 384 -21.25 12.43 8.17
N PHE A 385 -20.20 11.78 8.66
CA PHE A 385 -20.31 10.67 9.62
C PHE A 385 -20.98 11.09 10.93
N ILE A 386 -20.58 12.23 11.50
CA ILE A 386 -21.15 12.78 12.74
C ILE A 386 -22.62 13.18 12.55
N ALA A 387 -22.97 13.74 11.39
CA ALA A 387 -24.34 14.18 11.10
C ALA A 387 -25.30 13.03 10.80
N ALA A 388 -24.81 11.82 10.48
CA ALA A 388 -25.64 10.70 10.08
C ALA A 388 -26.51 10.19 11.26
N PRO A 389 -27.85 10.24 11.17
CA PRO A 389 -28.73 9.87 12.29
C PRO A 389 -28.68 8.39 12.63
N THR A 390 -28.31 7.53 11.66
CA THR A 390 -28.23 6.08 11.82
C THR A 390 -27.01 5.63 12.63
N ILE A 391 -26.02 6.51 12.81
CA ILE A 391 -24.79 6.18 13.52
C ILE A 391 -25.00 6.35 15.03
N PRO A 392 -24.63 5.36 15.87
CA PRO A 392 -24.65 5.49 17.32
C PRO A 392 -23.86 6.69 17.85
N GLU A 393 -24.39 7.40 18.86
CA GLU A 393 -23.72 8.60 19.43
C GLU A 393 -22.31 8.32 19.97
N GLY A 394 -22.06 7.13 20.51
CA GLY A 394 -20.72 6.73 20.96
C GLY A 394 -19.69 6.75 19.81
N LEU A 395 -20.08 6.32 18.61
CA LEU A 395 -19.21 6.37 17.43
C LEU A 395 -19.06 7.79 16.89
N LYS A 396 -20.11 8.61 16.94
CA LYS A 396 -20.02 10.04 16.58
C LYS A 396 -19.06 10.77 17.51
N GLU A 397 -19.06 10.45 18.80
CA GLU A 397 -18.14 11.04 19.76
C GLU A 397 -16.69 10.67 19.46
N ILE A 398 -16.42 9.42 19.09
CA ILE A 398 -15.09 9.00 18.61
C ILE A 398 -14.69 9.81 17.36
N ALA A 399 -15.60 9.95 16.38
CA ALA A 399 -15.33 10.74 15.18
C ALA A 399 -15.08 12.23 15.49
N ARG A 400 -15.79 12.82 16.46
CA ARG A 400 -15.51 14.19 16.95
C ARG A 400 -14.10 14.29 17.55
N LYS A 401 -13.69 13.29 18.35
CA LYS A 401 -12.33 13.24 18.92
C LYS A 401 -11.26 13.09 17.85
N VAL A 402 -11.46 12.27 16.82
CA VAL A 402 -10.57 12.20 15.65
C VAL A 402 -10.48 13.56 14.97
N LYS A 403 -11.64 14.15 14.64
CA LYS A 403 -11.75 15.45 13.96
C LYS A 403 -10.99 16.55 14.69
N ASN A 404 -11.04 16.55 16.02
CA ASN A 404 -10.39 17.55 16.86
C ASN A 404 -8.94 17.20 17.22
N GLY A 405 -8.43 16.02 16.82
CA GLY A 405 -7.10 15.54 17.21
C GLY A 405 -6.96 15.26 18.71
N THR A 406 -8.06 14.92 19.39
CA THR A 406 -8.13 14.68 20.84
C THR A 406 -8.37 13.21 21.20
N LEU A 407 -8.44 12.32 20.19
CA LEU A 407 -8.56 10.88 20.42
C LEU A 407 -7.31 10.30 21.10
N ALA A 408 -6.14 10.91 20.86
CA ALA A 408 -4.84 10.42 21.32
C ALA A 408 -4.08 11.52 22.10
N THR A 409 -3.17 11.13 23.00
CA THR A 409 -2.28 12.05 23.73
C THR A 409 -1.25 12.68 22.79
N ARG A 410 -0.63 13.79 23.22
CA ARG A 410 0.36 14.52 22.40
C ARG A 410 1.55 13.63 22.02
N GLU A 411 2.00 12.78 22.94
CA GLU A 411 3.08 11.84 22.70
C GLU A 411 2.69 10.77 21.66
N GLU A 412 1.42 10.40 21.59
CA GLU A 412 0.91 9.45 20.57
C GLU A 412 0.86 10.09 19.20
N MET A 413 0.35 11.31 19.13
CA MET A 413 0.34 12.09 17.90
C MET A 413 1.76 12.28 17.35
N ALA A 414 2.73 12.58 18.22
CA ALA A 414 4.14 12.73 17.83
C ALA A 414 4.75 11.41 17.33
N TYR A 415 4.47 10.30 18.00
CA TYR A 415 4.92 8.97 17.57
C TYR A 415 4.33 8.60 16.20
N MET A 416 3.03 8.83 15.98
CA MET A 416 2.37 8.55 14.70
C MET A 416 2.97 9.38 13.56
N GLU A 417 3.25 10.66 13.79
CA GLU A 417 3.90 11.51 12.80
C GLU A 417 5.34 11.04 12.50
N GLY A 418 6.07 10.60 13.53
CA GLY A 418 7.38 9.97 13.37
C GLY A 418 7.30 8.70 12.53
N TYR A 419 6.32 7.82 12.80
CA TYR A 419 6.11 6.59 12.04
C TYR A 419 5.67 6.85 10.59
N ARG A 420 4.81 7.86 10.35
CA ARG A 420 4.48 8.33 8.98
C ARG A 420 5.74 8.74 8.24
N THR A 421 6.53 9.61 8.85
CA THR A 421 7.76 10.13 8.26
C THR A 421 8.73 8.99 7.96
N PHE A 422 8.87 8.05 8.89
CA PHE A 422 9.65 6.83 8.69
C PHE A 422 9.16 6.01 7.48
N ARG A 423 7.86 5.75 7.38
CA ARG A 423 7.28 4.97 6.28
C ARG A 423 7.29 5.67 4.91
N LYS A 424 7.52 6.98 4.82
CA LYS A 424 7.81 7.68 3.55
C LYS A 424 9.17 7.28 2.98
N THR A 425 10.10 6.87 3.85
CA THR A 425 11.49 6.58 3.48
C THR A 425 11.78 5.08 3.46
N TYR A 426 11.17 4.33 4.38
CA TYR A 426 11.45 2.92 4.61
C TYR A 426 10.29 2.01 4.19
N PHE A 427 10.64 0.96 3.47
CA PHE A 427 9.79 -0.07 2.88
C PHE A 427 10.22 -1.43 3.46
N THR A 428 9.27 -2.34 3.71
CA THR A 428 9.58 -3.64 4.34
C THR A 428 9.56 -4.82 3.40
N LEU A 429 9.08 -4.64 2.18
CA LEU A 429 8.56 -5.79 1.44
C LEU A 429 9.59 -6.75 0.86
N TYR A 430 9.23 -8.01 1.06
CA TYR A 430 9.91 -9.23 0.70
C TYR A 430 9.21 -10.05 -0.37
N GLU A 431 9.98 -11.03 -0.81
CA GLU A 431 9.78 -12.08 -1.78
C GLU A 431 8.51 -12.93 -1.58
N THR A 432 7.36 -12.48 -2.05
CA THR A 432 6.25 -13.39 -2.41
C THR A 432 5.95 -13.27 -3.88
N ILE A 433 6.85 -13.83 -4.69
CA ILE A 433 6.48 -14.99 -5.50
C ILE A 433 7.73 -15.88 -5.49
N PHE A 434 7.71 -16.95 -4.70
CA PHE A 434 8.52 -18.10 -5.05
C PHE A 434 8.00 -18.61 -6.40
N PRO A 435 8.85 -18.99 -7.37
CA PRO A 435 8.40 -19.96 -8.35
C PRO A 435 7.88 -21.16 -7.54
N ARG A 436 6.60 -21.51 -7.67
CA ARG A 436 6.20 -22.86 -7.30
C ARG A 436 7.02 -23.78 -8.20
N ASP A 437 7.89 -24.53 -7.54
CA ASP A 437 8.77 -25.57 -8.06
C ASP A 437 9.89 -25.09 -9.02
N ALA A 438 11.12 -25.15 -8.52
CA ALA A 438 12.33 -25.32 -9.32
C ALA A 438 13.03 -26.59 -8.84
#